data_AF-A0A8K0P5R7-F1
#
_entry.id   AF-A0A8K0P5R7-F1
#
_cell.length_a   1.000
_cell.length_b   1.000
_cell.length_c   1.000
_cell.angle_alpha   90.00
_cell.angle_beta   90.00
_cell.angle_gamma   90.00
#
_symmetry.space_group_name_H-M   'P 1'
#
loop_
_entity.id
_entity.type
_entity.pdbx_description
1 polymer ?
#
loop_
_entity_poly.entity_id
_entity_poly.type
_entity_poly.pdbx_seq_one_letter_code
_entity_poly.pdbx_strand_id
1 'polypeptide(L)'
;MCTDCPKGYSGPRCELCSDGYFGDPTGQFGPVQSCQPCDCNTNVDPNAVGNCNQTTGVCLKCIYNTGGVHCDQCLPGYYGDALALPKGDCKRCRCSNLGSEESEFGPPICDQLTGQCQCKPHVRGTNCDQCEPGYFNIFSGEGCEPCSCDPTGSLNHTCDITTGQCACREGVTGPQCNECMPRHYGFSIEGCLPCDCDPIGSTGYQCDAFGQCPCYENVEGRRCDHCKENKQDRQRGCVDCPPCYNLVLDDANRHREKLKEFQKLLANIESNPTVIKDATFEERLVEVQDRVTQLWEDAKKGSGSGDKTLAERLNELGKQLKEVSEVLHEAEKERNEVLINTDQADRNASLAEEAIERLRDDLKNALDLLQTEGAEALQKANERSEKFGQQSEQMSEIAREARQLADG
;
A
#
# COMPACT_ATOMS: atom_id res chain seq x y z
N MET A 1 29.27 59.93 -45.87
CA MET A 1 28.12 59.22 -45.29
C MET A 1 27.90 58.00 -46.16
N CYS A 2 28.02 56.81 -45.61
CA CYS A 2 27.75 55.57 -46.35
C CYS A 2 26.24 55.43 -46.53
N THR A 3 25.78 55.24 -47.77
CA THR A 3 24.36 55.01 -48.09
C THR A 3 24.02 53.52 -48.18
N ASP A 4 25.04 52.66 -48.25
CA ASP A 4 24.92 51.21 -48.28
C ASP A 4 26.04 50.61 -47.43
N CYS A 5 25.66 49.85 -46.40
CA CYS A 5 26.60 49.21 -45.47
C CYS A 5 26.62 47.70 -45.70
N PRO A 6 27.76 47.02 -45.48
CA PRO A 6 27.82 45.57 -45.52
C PRO A 6 26.81 44.93 -44.58
N LYS A 7 26.35 43.71 -44.90
CA LYS A 7 25.40 42.97 -44.07
C LYS A 7 25.92 42.85 -42.63
N GLY A 8 25.09 43.23 -41.66
CA GLY A 8 25.44 43.22 -40.24
C GLY A 8 25.97 44.55 -39.70
N TYR A 9 26.16 45.57 -40.55
CA TYR A 9 26.68 46.89 -40.18
C TYR A 9 25.65 48.00 -40.39
N SER A 10 25.71 49.04 -39.57
CA SER A 10 24.84 50.22 -39.64
C SER A 10 25.59 51.48 -39.20
N GLY A 11 24.96 52.64 -39.37
CA GLY A 11 25.53 53.95 -39.02
C GLY A 11 26.09 54.73 -40.22
N PRO A 12 26.40 56.03 -40.03
CA PRO A 12 26.80 56.93 -41.11
C PRO A 12 28.17 56.59 -41.73
N ARG A 13 28.96 55.75 -41.07
CA ARG A 13 30.26 55.21 -41.52
C ARG A 13 30.31 53.68 -41.45
N CYS A 14 29.16 53.00 -41.30
CA CYS A 14 29.10 51.56 -41.05
C CYS A 14 29.92 51.13 -39.83
N GLU A 15 29.94 51.98 -38.79
CA GLU A 15 30.76 51.84 -37.60
C GLU A 15 30.06 51.08 -36.45
N LEU A 16 28.74 50.86 -36.57
CA LEU A 16 27.93 50.13 -35.60
C LEU A 16 27.49 48.79 -36.18
N CYS A 17 27.17 47.82 -35.33
CA CYS A 17 26.47 46.62 -35.78
C CYS A 17 24.98 46.93 -35.99
N SER A 18 24.40 46.35 -37.04
CA SER A 18 22.96 46.44 -37.28
C SER A 18 22.20 45.59 -36.28
N ASP A 19 20.88 45.77 -36.20
CA ASP A 19 20.03 44.93 -35.36
C ASP A 19 20.18 43.43 -35.70
N GLY A 20 20.19 42.57 -34.67
CA GLY A 20 20.48 41.14 -34.79
C GLY A 20 21.95 40.78 -34.95
N TYR A 21 22.87 41.76 -34.91
CA TYR A 21 24.32 41.56 -34.95
C TYR A 21 25.00 42.24 -33.77
N PHE A 22 26.15 41.72 -33.35
CA PHE A 22 26.98 42.28 -32.29
C PHE A 22 28.47 42.31 -32.63
N GLY A 23 29.21 43.23 -32.01
CA GLY A 23 30.66 43.37 -32.14
C GLY A 23 31.14 44.78 -31.81
N ASP A 24 32.41 45.06 -32.06
CA ASP A 24 33.03 46.37 -31.89
C ASP A 24 33.92 46.69 -33.11
N PRO A 25 33.33 47.15 -34.23
CA PRO A 25 34.05 47.40 -35.49
C PRO A 25 35.14 48.46 -35.39
N THR A 26 35.04 49.34 -34.40
CA THR A 26 35.97 50.45 -34.20
C THR A 26 37.02 50.17 -33.12
N GLY A 27 36.87 49.09 -32.36
CA GLY A 27 37.74 48.78 -31.23
C GLY A 27 37.65 49.83 -30.12
N GLN A 28 36.47 50.39 -29.87
CA GLN A 28 36.26 51.45 -28.88
C GLN A 28 36.30 50.91 -27.44
N PHE A 29 35.83 49.67 -27.24
CA PHE A 29 35.73 49.01 -25.94
C PHE A 29 36.69 47.82 -25.80
N GLY A 30 37.52 47.56 -26.80
CA GLY A 30 38.46 46.44 -26.81
C GLY A 30 39.16 46.24 -28.16
N PRO A 31 39.67 45.03 -28.45
CA PRO A 31 40.17 44.70 -29.77
C PRO A 31 39.05 44.78 -30.81
N VAL A 32 39.38 45.18 -32.03
CA VAL A 32 38.41 45.29 -33.14
C VAL A 32 37.73 43.93 -33.36
N GLN A 33 36.40 43.93 -33.28
CA GLN A 33 35.55 42.77 -33.54
C GLN A 33 34.59 43.07 -34.68
N SER A 34 34.58 42.23 -35.72
CA SER A 34 33.61 42.34 -36.80
C SER A 34 32.19 42.03 -36.31
N CYS A 35 31.18 42.57 -36.98
CA CYS A 35 29.79 42.31 -36.62
C CYS A 35 29.42 40.84 -36.94
N GLN A 36 29.00 40.10 -35.93
CA GLN A 36 28.54 38.71 -36.03
C GLN A 36 27.06 38.62 -35.67
N PRO A 37 26.30 37.69 -36.28
CA PRO A 37 24.91 37.48 -35.92
C PRO A 37 24.80 37.05 -34.45
N CYS A 38 23.77 37.52 -33.76
CA CYS A 38 23.55 37.15 -32.37
C CYS A 38 23.15 35.68 -32.23
N ASP A 39 23.78 35.01 -31.28
CA ASP A 39 23.49 33.63 -30.94
C ASP A 39 22.61 33.58 -29.69
N CYS A 40 21.30 33.42 -29.90
CA CYS A 40 20.31 33.31 -28.84
C CYS A 40 19.57 31.97 -28.89
N ASN A 41 20.21 30.91 -29.41
CA ASN A 41 19.66 29.56 -29.50
C ASN A 41 18.23 29.48 -30.10
N THR A 42 17.93 30.35 -31.07
CA THR A 42 16.58 30.48 -31.68
C THR A 42 15.44 30.83 -30.71
N ASN A 43 15.76 31.18 -29.47
CA ASN A 43 14.81 31.53 -28.42
C ASN A 43 14.57 33.05 -28.35
N VAL A 44 14.55 33.72 -29.50
CA VAL A 44 14.18 35.14 -29.67
C VAL A 44 13.24 35.27 -30.86
N ASP A 45 12.39 36.29 -30.87
CA ASP A 45 11.56 36.59 -32.05
C ASP A 45 12.43 37.20 -33.16
N PRO A 46 12.57 36.55 -34.34
CA PRO A 46 13.40 37.08 -35.43
C PRO A 46 12.96 38.46 -35.96
N ASN A 47 11.72 38.89 -35.68
CA ASN A 47 11.17 40.17 -36.12
C ASN A 47 11.29 41.28 -35.05
N ALA A 48 11.73 40.93 -33.84
CA ALA A 48 11.87 41.90 -32.76
C ALA A 48 13.21 42.65 -32.86
N VAL A 49 13.14 43.98 -32.73
CA VAL A 49 14.34 44.82 -32.68
C VAL A 49 14.98 44.75 -31.29
N GLY A 50 16.31 44.68 -31.23
CA GLY A 50 17.09 44.67 -30.00
C GLY A 50 17.04 43.33 -29.29
N ASN A 51 17.11 42.22 -30.04
CA ASN A 51 17.16 40.87 -29.48
C ASN A 51 18.40 40.61 -28.62
N CYS A 52 19.50 41.30 -28.93
CA CYS A 52 20.79 41.20 -28.27
C CYS A 52 21.45 42.58 -28.15
N ASN A 53 22.39 42.70 -27.23
CA ASN A 53 23.23 43.88 -27.12
C ASN A 53 24.20 43.95 -28.33
N GLN A 54 24.19 45.08 -29.05
CA GLN A 54 24.98 45.27 -30.27
C GLN A 54 26.50 45.29 -30.06
N THR A 55 26.97 45.40 -28.81
CA THR A 55 28.40 45.37 -28.48
C THR A 55 28.80 44.03 -27.86
N THR A 56 28.01 43.51 -26.90
CA THR A 56 28.39 42.33 -26.12
C THR A 56 27.80 41.02 -26.63
N GLY A 57 26.76 41.05 -27.45
CA GLY A 57 26.06 39.85 -27.94
C GLY A 57 25.11 39.20 -26.94
N VAL A 58 25.03 39.71 -25.70
CA VAL A 58 24.12 39.20 -24.66
C VAL A 58 22.68 39.34 -25.15
N CYS A 59 21.92 38.24 -25.13
CA CYS A 59 20.52 38.22 -25.50
C CYS A 59 19.67 38.95 -24.45
N LEU A 60 18.79 39.83 -24.91
CA LEU A 60 18.00 40.73 -24.07
C LEU A 60 16.51 40.39 -24.03
N LYS A 61 16.02 39.64 -25.02
CA LYS A 61 14.59 39.35 -25.23
C LYS A 61 14.32 37.87 -25.46
N CYS A 62 14.80 37.04 -24.54
CA CYS A 62 14.53 35.61 -24.57
C CYS A 62 13.02 35.34 -24.47
N ILE A 63 12.52 34.42 -25.29
CA ILE A 63 11.14 33.94 -25.30
C ILE A 63 11.07 32.47 -24.87
N TYR A 64 9.88 31.86 -24.84
CA TYR A 64 9.68 30.46 -24.43
C TYR A 64 10.12 30.14 -23.00
N ASN A 65 10.12 31.14 -22.12
CA ASN A 65 10.57 31.04 -20.73
C ASN A 65 12.04 30.64 -20.59
N THR A 66 12.87 30.96 -21.58
CA THR A 66 14.33 30.85 -21.49
C THR A 66 14.96 32.16 -21.01
N GLY A 67 16.21 32.06 -20.59
CA GLY A 67 17.05 33.13 -20.08
C GLY A 67 18.51 32.71 -20.15
N GLY A 68 19.39 33.50 -19.51
CA GLY A 68 20.83 33.35 -19.69
C GLY A 68 21.36 34.23 -20.82
N VAL A 69 22.67 34.22 -21.01
CA VAL A 69 23.36 35.11 -21.95
C VAL A 69 22.99 34.80 -23.40
N HIS A 70 22.67 33.53 -23.68
CA HIS A 70 22.32 33.03 -25.00
C HIS A 70 20.90 32.44 -25.04
N CYS A 71 20.04 32.77 -24.07
CA CYS A 71 18.75 32.12 -23.91
C CYS A 71 18.88 30.57 -23.78
N ASP A 72 19.93 30.14 -23.10
CA ASP A 72 20.45 28.77 -22.97
C ASP A 72 20.01 28.08 -21.67
N GLN A 73 19.24 28.76 -20.84
CA GLN A 73 18.76 28.27 -19.55
C GLN A 73 17.27 28.56 -19.39
N CYS A 74 16.55 27.80 -18.57
CA CYS A 74 15.18 28.17 -18.22
C CYS A 74 15.17 29.32 -17.21
N LEU A 75 14.15 30.18 -17.28
CA LEU A 75 13.96 31.24 -16.27
C LEU A 75 13.70 30.62 -14.88
N PRO A 76 13.99 31.35 -13.77
CA PRO A 76 13.57 30.94 -12.44
C PRO A 76 12.07 30.63 -12.39
N GLY A 77 11.70 29.50 -11.77
CA GLY A 77 10.31 29.01 -11.77
C GLY A 77 9.93 28.19 -13.01
N TYR A 78 10.88 27.91 -13.90
CA TYR A 78 10.73 27.00 -15.04
C TYR A 78 11.84 25.96 -15.07
N TYR A 79 11.54 24.79 -15.64
CA TYR A 79 12.49 23.68 -15.79
C TYR A 79 12.35 23.00 -17.16
N GLY A 80 13.40 22.33 -17.61
CA GLY A 80 13.43 21.58 -18.86
C GLY A 80 14.68 21.86 -19.69
N ASP A 81 14.59 21.63 -20.99
CA ASP A 81 15.69 21.86 -21.93
C ASP A 81 15.48 23.16 -22.70
N ALA A 82 16.24 24.21 -22.35
CA ALA A 82 16.21 25.49 -23.04
C ALA A 82 16.77 25.43 -24.46
N LEU A 83 17.57 24.42 -24.79
CA LEU A 83 18.21 24.23 -26.10
C LEU A 83 17.45 23.24 -27.00
N ALA A 84 16.29 22.75 -26.55
CA ALA A 84 15.44 21.88 -27.35
C ALA A 84 15.13 22.53 -28.71
N LEU A 85 15.11 21.72 -29.77
CA LEU A 85 14.76 22.18 -31.11
C LEU A 85 13.30 21.83 -31.43
N PRO A 86 12.56 22.71 -32.15
CA PRO A 86 13.00 23.96 -32.77
C PRO A 86 13.04 25.18 -31.83
N LYS A 87 12.67 25.00 -30.56
CA LYS A 87 12.63 26.03 -29.51
C LYS A 87 12.72 25.38 -28.13
N GLY A 88 13.16 26.13 -27.13
CA GLY A 88 13.26 25.64 -25.76
C GLY A 88 11.94 25.08 -25.19
N ASP A 89 12.05 24.04 -24.35
CA ASP A 89 10.96 23.33 -23.67
C ASP A 89 10.92 23.64 -22.16
N CYS A 90 10.95 24.93 -21.80
CA CYS A 90 10.89 25.36 -20.41
C CYS A 90 9.45 25.37 -19.87
N LYS A 91 9.17 24.43 -18.98
CA LYS A 91 7.87 24.20 -18.32
C LYS A 91 7.83 24.87 -16.96
N ARG A 92 6.68 25.45 -16.58
CA ARG A 92 6.54 26.08 -15.26
C ARG A 92 6.60 25.03 -14.15
N CYS A 93 7.34 25.33 -13.08
CA CYS A 93 7.33 24.56 -11.84
C CYS A 93 5.91 24.47 -11.26
N ARG A 94 5.58 23.35 -10.61
CA ARG A 94 4.28 23.13 -9.96
C ARG A 94 4.43 22.82 -8.48
N CYS A 95 5.36 23.48 -7.81
CA CYS A 95 5.60 23.29 -6.39
C CYS A 95 4.38 23.66 -5.55
N SER A 96 4.00 22.78 -4.62
CA SER A 96 2.95 23.00 -3.65
C SER A 96 3.40 23.98 -2.59
N ASN A 97 2.66 25.06 -2.37
CA ASN A 97 2.98 26.03 -1.30
C ASN A 97 2.93 25.42 0.11
N LEU A 98 2.16 24.34 0.30
CA LEU A 98 2.03 23.69 1.61
C LEU A 98 3.15 22.68 1.87
N GLY A 99 3.68 22.06 0.82
CA GLY A 99 4.65 20.98 0.93
C GLY A 99 6.05 21.34 0.46
N SER A 100 6.25 22.52 -0.15
CA SER A 100 7.57 23.01 -0.54
C SER A 100 8.09 24.07 0.41
N GLU A 101 9.41 24.15 0.54
CA GLU A 101 10.10 25.22 1.24
C GLU A 101 9.89 26.56 0.52
N GLU A 102 9.72 27.64 1.28
CA GLU A 102 9.61 28.98 0.71
C GLU A 102 10.95 29.43 0.11
N SER A 103 10.90 30.16 -1.00
CA SER A 103 12.10 30.78 -1.56
C SER A 103 12.28 32.19 -1.02
N GLU A 104 13.54 32.63 -0.87
CA GLU A 104 13.89 33.98 -0.37
C GLU A 104 13.27 35.13 -1.21
N PHE A 105 12.91 34.86 -2.47
CA PHE A 105 12.44 35.85 -3.43
C PHE A 105 11.00 35.64 -3.91
N GLY A 106 10.21 34.77 -3.26
CA GLY A 106 8.80 34.55 -3.58
C GLY A 106 8.38 33.08 -3.66
N PRO A 107 7.47 32.69 -4.59
CA PRO A 107 6.88 31.34 -4.62
C PRO A 107 7.95 30.24 -4.78
N PRO A 108 7.69 29.02 -4.32
CA PRO A 108 8.69 27.95 -4.31
C PRO A 108 9.24 27.68 -5.72
N ILE A 109 10.57 27.57 -5.83
CA ILE A 109 11.29 27.36 -7.08
C ILE A 109 11.68 25.88 -7.17
N CYS A 110 11.60 25.31 -8.38
CA CYS A 110 12.07 23.97 -8.65
C CYS A 110 13.44 23.97 -9.33
N ASP A 111 14.14 22.84 -9.25
CA ASP A 111 15.37 22.60 -9.98
C ASP A 111 15.14 22.77 -11.50
N GLN A 112 15.97 23.57 -12.16
CA GLN A 112 15.76 24.00 -13.55
C GLN A 112 15.95 22.88 -14.58
N LEU A 113 16.56 21.76 -14.20
CA LEU A 113 16.74 20.61 -15.10
C LEU A 113 15.66 19.55 -14.86
N THR A 114 15.45 19.18 -13.61
CA THR A 114 14.60 18.04 -13.22
C THR A 114 13.17 18.43 -12.90
N GLY A 115 12.93 19.69 -12.53
CA GLY A 115 11.64 20.16 -12.03
C GLY A 115 11.37 19.80 -10.58
N GLN A 116 12.33 19.21 -9.86
CA GLN A 116 12.18 18.81 -8.47
C GLN A 116 12.09 20.05 -7.56
N CYS A 117 10.98 20.17 -6.83
CA CYS A 117 10.81 21.17 -5.79
C CYS A 117 11.53 20.76 -4.50
N GLN A 118 11.96 21.74 -3.71
CA GLN A 118 12.51 21.50 -2.38
C GLN A 118 11.37 21.20 -1.41
N CYS A 119 11.21 19.94 -1.01
CA CYS A 119 10.10 19.51 -0.17
C CYS A 119 10.39 19.71 1.31
N LYS A 120 9.35 20.06 2.06
CA LYS A 120 9.34 20.08 3.52
C LYS A 120 9.51 18.66 4.09
N PRO A 121 9.82 18.52 5.40
CA PRO A 121 10.00 17.21 6.01
C PRO A 121 8.82 16.26 5.76
N HIS A 122 9.13 15.02 5.39
CA HIS A 122 8.18 13.93 5.11
C HIS A 122 7.16 14.20 3.99
N VAL A 123 7.45 15.19 3.14
CA VAL A 123 6.73 15.45 1.90
C VAL A 123 7.55 14.91 0.73
N ARG A 124 6.88 14.31 -0.25
CA ARG A 124 7.48 13.71 -1.44
C ARG A 124 6.76 14.12 -2.73
N GLY A 125 7.36 13.69 -3.84
CA GLY A 125 6.90 13.98 -5.20
C GLY A 125 7.63 15.18 -5.82
N THR A 126 7.63 15.24 -7.15
CA THR A 126 8.30 16.33 -7.89
C THR A 126 7.76 17.71 -7.51
N ASN A 127 6.47 17.76 -7.18
CA ASN A 127 5.74 18.97 -6.81
C ASN A 127 5.59 19.17 -5.29
N CYS A 128 6.11 18.24 -4.47
CA CYS A 128 5.90 18.21 -3.02
C CYS A 128 4.42 18.27 -2.62
N ASP A 129 3.58 17.49 -3.28
CA ASP A 129 2.12 17.49 -3.12
C ASP A 129 1.59 16.26 -2.36
N GLN A 130 2.48 15.40 -1.86
CA GLN A 130 2.11 14.13 -1.21
C GLN A 130 2.95 13.89 0.04
N CYS A 131 2.36 13.28 1.07
CA CYS A 131 3.15 12.77 2.20
C CYS A 131 3.87 11.47 1.83
N GLU A 132 4.97 11.21 2.52
CA GLU A 132 5.60 9.90 2.57
C GLU A 132 4.64 8.86 3.18
N PRO A 133 4.71 7.57 2.77
CA PRO A 133 3.93 6.52 3.42
C PRO A 133 4.19 6.47 4.93
N GLY A 134 3.12 6.45 5.73
CA GLY A 134 3.23 6.54 7.19
C GLY A 134 3.24 7.96 7.74
N TYR A 135 2.99 8.98 6.90
CA TYR A 135 2.81 10.37 7.31
C TYR A 135 1.52 10.98 6.72
N PHE A 136 0.97 12.01 7.37
CA PHE A 136 -0.26 12.69 6.98
C PHE A 136 -0.20 14.19 7.33
N ASN A 137 -1.29 14.93 7.08
CA ASN A 137 -1.46 16.33 7.49
C ASN A 137 -0.54 17.35 6.78
N ILE A 138 -0.35 17.22 5.47
CA ILE A 138 0.38 18.23 4.66
C ILE A 138 -0.23 19.64 4.74
N PHE A 139 -1.51 19.73 5.10
CA PHE A 139 -2.24 21.00 5.28
C PHE A 139 -1.79 21.80 6.50
N SER A 140 -0.99 21.21 7.40
CA SER A 140 -0.30 21.93 8.48
C SER A 140 0.58 23.06 7.94
N GLY A 141 1.09 22.90 6.71
CA GLY A 141 2.05 23.81 6.10
C GLY A 141 3.47 23.65 6.63
N GLU A 142 3.73 22.74 7.58
CA GLU A 142 5.06 22.49 8.18
C GLU A 142 5.69 21.16 7.73
N GLY A 143 5.07 20.50 6.74
CA GLY A 143 5.42 19.15 6.31
C GLY A 143 4.35 18.14 6.69
N CYS A 144 4.73 16.85 6.73
CA CYS A 144 3.82 15.79 7.14
C CYS A 144 4.20 15.22 8.51
N GLU A 145 3.17 14.86 9.29
CA GLU A 145 3.28 14.29 10.64
C GLU A 145 3.17 12.76 10.59
N PRO A 146 3.90 12.03 11.44
CA PRO A 146 3.87 10.57 11.42
C PRO A 146 2.51 10.02 11.88
N CYS A 147 2.04 8.99 11.19
CA CYS A 147 0.89 8.20 11.60
C CYS A 147 1.16 7.55 12.96
N SER A 148 0.16 7.55 13.84
CA SER A 148 0.26 6.92 15.17
C SER A 148 -0.64 5.68 15.27
N CYS A 149 -0.57 4.80 14.25
CA CYS A 149 -1.40 3.59 14.18
C CYS A 149 -0.93 2.53 15.18
N ASP A 150 -1.85 2.02 16.00
CA ASP A 150 -1.58 0.97 16.97
C ASP A 150 -1.21 -0.34 16.23
N PRO A 151 -0.06 -0.97 16.55
CA PRO A 151 0.43 -2.15 15.85
C PRO A 151 -0.48 -3.38 16.02
N THR A 152 -1.27 -3.44 17.09
CA THR A 152 -2.15 -4.56 17.41
C THR A 152 -3.49 -4.40 16.70
N GLY A 153 -4.10 -3.22 16.83
CA GLY A 153 -5.45 -2.97 16.32
C GLY A 153 -5.51 -2.46 14.88
N SER A 154 -4.39 -2.05 14.29
CA SER A 154 -4.32 -1.63 12.89
C SER A 154 -3.90 -2.77 11.96
N LEU A 155 -4.30 -2.69 10.69
CA LEU A 155 -3.88 -3.60 9.62
C LEU A 155 -2.44 -3.32 9.17
N ASN A 156 -2.00 -2.07 9.23
CA ASN A 156 -0.65 -1.62 8.88
C ASN A 156 -0.32 -0.29 9.61
N HIS A 157 0.88 0.23 9.39
CA HIS A 157 1.36 1.49 9.99
C HIS A 157 1.07 2.74 9.14
N THR A 158 0.29 2.59 8.06
CA THR A 158 -0.10 3.71 7.19
C THR A 158 -1.47 4.23 7.59
N CYS A 159 -1.67 5.54 7.44
CA CYS A 159 -2.93 6.19 7.69
C CYS A 159 -3.37 7.00 6.47
N ASP A 160 -4.63 7.39 6.44
CA ASP A 160 -5.15 8.30 5.43
C ASP A 160 -4.36 9.62 5.42
N ILE A 161 -3.84 10.01 4.25
CA ILE A 161 -2.92 11.14 4.09
C ILE A 161 -3.52 12.50 4.51
N THR A 162 -4.86 12.60 4.56
CA THR A 162 -5.56 13.85 4.90
C THR A 162 -6.05 13.84 6.35
N THR A 163 -6.68 12.74 6.76
CA THR A 163 -7.38 12.64 8.06
C THR A 163 -6.53 12.02 9.16
N GLY A 164 -5.48 11.28 8.80
CA GLY A 164 -4.67 10.51 9.76
C GLY A 164 -5.36 9.24 10.27
N GLN A 165 -6.52 8.87 9.72
CA GLN A 165 -7.24 7.67 10.14
C GLN A 165 -6.48 6.41 9.72
N CYS A 166 -6.17 5.56 10.69
CA CYS A 166 -5.57 4.25 10.47
C CYS A 166 -6.62 3.23 10.01
N ALA A 167 -6.18 2.21 9.27
CA ALA A 167 -7.03 1.10 8.86
C ALA A 167 -7.18 0.10 10.02
N CYS A 168 -8.32 0.13 10.72
CA CYS A 168 -8.56 -0.70 11.90
C CYS A 168 -8.99 -2.13 11.55
N ARG A 169 -8.65 -3.07 12.43
CA ARG A 169 -9.14 -4.45 12.41
C ARG A 169 -10.62 -4.53 12.81
N GLU A 170 -11.22 -5.69 12.58
CA GLU A 170 -12.63 -5.92 12.91
C GLU A 170 -12.90 -5.70 14.40
N GLY A 171 -13.98 -4.98 14.72
CA GLY A 171 -14.34 -4.63 16.09
C GLY A 171 -13.43 -3.61 16.78
N VAL A 172 -12.43 -3.04 16.09
CA VAL A 172 -11.52 -1.99 16.61
C VAL A 172 -11.88 -0.62 16.04
N THR A 173 -11.74 0.44 16.83
CA THR A 173 -12.09 1.82 16.45
C THR A 173 -11.07 2.84 16.95
N GLY A 174 -11.32 4.11 16.61
CA GLY A 174 -10.49 5.26 16.93
C GLY A 174 -9.55 5.65 15.78
N PRO A 175 -8.98 6.86 15.79
CA PRO A 175 -8.04 7.32 14.75
C PRO A 175 -6.77 6.47 14.70
N GLN A 176 -6.36 5.94 15.84
CA GLN A 176 -5.16 5.12 16.02
C GLN A 176 -5.46 3.61 16.10
N CYS A 177 -6.73 3.20 16.01
CA CYS A 177 -7.14 1.80 16.16
C CYS A 177 -6.67 1.14 17.47
N ASN A 178 -6.79 1.85 18.59
CA ASN A 178 -6.26 1.43 19.89
C ASN A 178 -7.35 1.06 20.91
N GLU A 179 -8.61 1.02 20.49
CA GLU A 179 -9.74 0.71 21.36
C GLU A 179 -10.76 -0.20 20.65
N CYS A 180 -11.44 -1.05 21.41
CA CYS A 180 -12.55 -1.81 20.86
C CYS A 180 -13.74 -0.89 20.57
N MET A 181 -14.46 -1.19 19.50
CA MET A 181 -15.78 -0.62 19.23
C MET A 181 -16.71 -0.84 20.43
N PRO A 182 -17.71 0.04 20.64
CA PRO A 182 -18.76 -0.22 21.61
C PRO A 182 -19.35 -1.62 21.42
N ARG A 183 -19.65 -2.28 22.55
CA ARG A 183 -20.17 -3.66 22.60
C ARG A 183 -19.21 -4.72 22.06
N HIS A 184 -17.90 -4.45 22.11
CA HIS A 184 -16.84 -5.44 21.86
C HIS A 184 -15.87 -5.51 23.04
N TYR A 185 -15.08 -6.58 23.10
CA TYR A 185 -14.05 -6.83 24.11
C TYR A 185 -12.88 -7.63 23.53
N GLY A 186 -11.81 -7.81 24.32
CA GLY A 186 -10.70 -8.71 23.96
C GLY A 186 -9.79 -8.17 22.85
N PHE A 187 -9.33 -6.92 22.99
CA PHE A 187 -8.41 -6.28 22.05
C PHE A 187 -7.16 -7.14 21.78
N SER A 188 -6.98 -7.54 20.52
CA SER A 188 -5.89 -8.42 20.08
C SER A 188 -5.56 -8.22 18.60
N ILE A 189 -4.57 -8.97 18.08
CA ILE A 189 -4.21 -8.96 16.65
C ILE A 189 -5.33 -9.50 15.73
N GLU A 190 -6.31 -10.21 16.29
CA GLU A 190 -7.51 -10.66 15.57
C GLU A 190 -8.62 -9.59 15.60
N GLY A 191 -8.37 -8.43 16.22
CA GLY A 191 -9.35 -7.38 16.44
C GLY A 191 -10.02 -7.50 17.81
N CYS A 192 -11.31 -7.16 17.89
CA CYS A 192 -12.13 -7.33 19.08
C CYS A 192 -13.35 -8.21 18.79
N LEU A 193 -13.77 -8.97 19.80
CA LEU A 193 -14.93 -9.85 19.72
C LEU A 193 -16.20 -9.15 20.20
N PRO A 194 -17.36 -9.42 19.57
CA PRO A 194 -18.63 -8.84 20.01
C PRO A 194 -19.05 -9.38 21.38
N CYS A 195 -19.64 -8.51 22.21
CA CYS A 195 -20.17 -8.88 23.51
C CYS A 195 -21.36 -9.85 23.40
N ASP A 196 -22.28 -9.61 22.46
CA ASP A 196 -23.51 -10.39 22.25
C ASP A 196 -24.38 -10.59 23.51
N CYS A 197 -24.43 -9.59 24.38
CA CYS A 197 -25.26 -9.62 25.58
C CYS A 197 -26.74 -9.87 25.24
N ASP A 198 -27.34 -10.85 25.89
CA ASP A 198 -28.74 -11.19 25.69
C ASP A 198 -29.65 -10.04 26.15
N PRO A 199 -30.59 -9.57 25.32
CA PRO A 199 -31.40 -8.39 25.62
C PRO A 199 -32.42 -8.59 26.75
N ILE A 200 -32.77 -9.83 27.09
CA ILE A 200 -33.71 -10.16 28.18
C ILE A 200 -32.93 -10.32 29.49
N GLY A 201 -31.79 -11.01 29.42
CA GLY A 201 -30.99 -11.36 30.59
C GLY A 201 -29.96 -10.32 31.02
N SER A 202 -29.68 -9.30 30.21
CA SER A 202 -28.66 -8.28 30.48
C SER A 202 -29.26 -6.91 30.76
N THR A 203 -28.69 -6.20 31.73
CA THR A 203 -29.01 -4.79 32.05
C THR A 203 -28.43 -3.80 31.02
N GLY A 204 -27.50 -4.25 30.19
CA GLY A 204 -26.84 -3.44 29.15
C GLY A 204 -26.13 -4.32 28.11
N TYR A 205 -25.65 -3.68 27.05
CA TYR A 205 -25.03 -4.35 25.91
C TYR A 205 -23.49 -4.30 25.90
N GLN A 206 -22.90 -3.50 26.80
CA GLN A 206 -21.46 -3.42 26.97
C GLN A 206 -21.03 -4.44 28.03
N CYS A 207 -20.16 -5.35 27.64
CA CYS A 207 -19.52 -6.31 28.52
C CYS A 207 -18.20 -5.76 29.09
N ASP A 208 -17.65 -6.45 30.09
CA ASP A 208 -16.35 -6.13 30.67
C ASP A 208 -15.17 -6.57 29.77
N ALA A 209 -13.93 -6.37 30.25
CA ALA A 209 -12.71 -6.72 29.52
C ALA A 209 -12.58 -8.23 29.21
N PHE A 210 -13.26 -9.09 29.97
CA PHE A 210 -13.28 -10.54 29.77
C PHE A 210 -14.49 -11.00 28.95
N GLY A 211 -15.34 -10.06 28.54
CA GLY A 211 -16.53 -10.34 27.74
C GLY A 211 -17.77 -10.70 28.54
N GLN A 212 -17.74 -10.56 29.87
CA GLN A 212 -18.89 -10.86 30.72
C GLN A 212 -19.91 -9.72 30.65
N CYS A 213 -21.14 -10.07 30.27
CA CYS A 213 -22.26 -9.13 30.21
C CYS A 213 -22.82 -8.85 31.61
N PRO A 214 -23.40 -7.65 31.82
CA PRO A 214 -23.96 -7.27 33.11
C PRO A 214 -25.35 -7.90 33.28
N CYS A 215 -25.40 -9.10 33.83
CA CYS A 215 -26.63 -9.89 33.96
C CYS A 215 -27.60 -9.33 35.01
N TYR A 216 -28.91 -9.48 34.75
CA TYR A 216 -29.93 -9.30 35.78
C TYR A 216 -29.78 -10.34 36.90
N GLU A 217 -30.42 -10.06 38.04
CA GLU A 217 -30.51 -11.02 39.14
C GLU A 217 -31.11 -12.36 38.64
N ASN A 218 -30.60 -13.47 39.17
CA ASN A 218 -31.01 -14.83 38.80
C ASN A 218 -30.67 -15.27 37.36
N VAL A 219 -29.93 -14.47 36.59
CA VAL A 219 -29.42 -14.81 35.26
C VAL A 219 -27.91 -15.06 35.33
N GLU A 220 -27.39 -15.96 34.50
CA GLU A 220 -25.96 -16.28 34.39
C GLU A 220 -25.53 -16.61 32.95
N GLY A 221 -24.23 -16.93 32.80
CA GLY A 221 -23.56 -17.11 31.52
C GLY A 221 -22.83 -15.84 31.05
N ARG A 222 -21.83 -16.00 30.18
CA ARG A 222 -21.07 -14.86 29.61
C ARG A 222 -22.00 -13.82 28.99
N ARG A 223 -23.02 -14.31 28.28
CA ARG A 223 -24.00 -13.49 27.55
C ARG A 223 -25.30 -13.26 28.31
N CYS A 224 -25.43 -13.74 29.55
CA CYS A 224 -26.67 -13.71 30.32
C CYS A 224 -27.86 -14.41 29.62
N ASP A 225 -27.58 -15.54 28.98
CA ASP A 225 -28.52 -16.25 28.11
C ASP A 225 -29.32 -17.37 28.81
N HIS A 226 -29.02 -17.67 30.09
CA HIS A 226 -29.73 -18.68 30.85
C HIS A 226 -29.93 -18.29 32.32
N CYS A 227 -30.95 -18.90 32.94
CA CYS A 227 -31.21 -18.71 34.36
C CYS A 227 -30.19 -19.48 35.20
N LYS A 228 -29.89 -18.94 36.38
CA LYS A 228 -29.12 -19.67 37.41
C LYS A 228 -29.79 -20.99 37.76
N GLU A 229 -29.01 -21.92 38.29
CA GLU A 229 -29.52 -23.20 38.77
C GLU A 229 -30.73 -23.01 39.72
N ASN A 230 -31.74 -23.87 39.56
CA ASN A 230 -32.99 -23.84 40.33
C ASN A 230 -33.86 -22.59 40.11
N LYS A 231 -33.64 -21.88 39.00
CA LYS A 231 -34.49 -20.81 38.48
C LYS A 231 -35.04 -21.19 37.10
N GLN A 232 -36.22 -20.68 36.76
CA GLN A 232 -36.91 -20.97 35.50
C GLN A 232 -37.63 -19.75 34.95
N ASP A 233 -38.11 -19.87 33.71
CA ASP A 233 -38.87 -18.82 33.02
C ASP A 233 -38.07 -17.50 32.86
N ARG A 234 -37.25 -17.48 31.80
CA ARG A 234 -36.43 -16.30 31.44
C ARG A 234 -37.25 -15.05 31.17
N GLN A 235 -38.46 -15.20 30.63
CA GLN A 235 -39.31 -14.05 30.28
C GLN A 235 -39.86 -13.36 31.53
N ARG A 236 -39.97 -14.09 32.64
CA ARG A 236 -40.44 -13.57 33.93
C ARG A 236 -39.30 -13.23 34.90
N GLY A 237 -38.06 -13.12 34.40
CA GLY A 237 -36.91 -12.73 35.22
C GLY A 237 -36.32 -13.87 36.05
N CYS A 238 -36.37 -15.11 35.54
CA CYS A 238 -35.77 -16.28 36.18
C CYS A 238 -36.29 -16.49 37.62
N VAL A 239 -37.59 -16.81 37.72
CA VAL A 239 -38.27 -17.07 38.99
C VAL A 239 -37.84 -18.40 39.60
N ASP A 240 -38.06 -18.56 40.90
CA ASP A 240 -37.75 -19.82 41.58
C ASP A 240 -38.50 -21.01 40.99
N CYS A 241 -37.78 -22.13 40.86
CA CYS A 241 -38.42 -23.42 40.63
C CYS A 241 -39.31 -23.81 41.83
N PRO A 242 -40.28 -24.72 41.64
CA PRO A 242 -41.10 -25.22 42.73
C PRO A 242 -40.24 -25.80 43.87
N PRO A 243 -40.71 -25.78 45.14
CA PRO A 243 -39.92 -26.20 46.30
C PRO A 243 -39.34 -27.62 46.24
N CYS A 244 -39.92 -28.53 45.44
CA CYS A 244 -39.38 -29.88 45.25
C CYS A 244 -37.99 -29.88 44.63
N TYR A 245 -37.64 -28.88 43.81
CA TYR A 245 -36.31 -28.75 43.22
C TYR A 245 -35.25 -28.33 44.25
N ASN A 246 -35.64 -27.68 45.35
CA ASN A 246 -34.71 -27.34 46.43
C ASN A 246 -34.13 -28.60 47.08
N LEU A 247 -34.94 -29.66 47.24
CA LEU A 247 -34.47 -30.92 47.81
C LEU A 247 -33.41 -31.58 46.91
N VAL A 248 -33.63 -31.54 45.60
CA VAL A 248 -32.68 -32.06 44.61
C VAL A 248 -31.40 -31.21 44.61
N LEU A 249 -31.53 -29.89 44.68
CA LEU A 249 -30.41 -28.96 44.74
C LEU A 249 -29.57 -29.15 46.02
N ASP A 250 -30.20 -29.32 47.17
CA ASP A 250 -29.54 -29.56 48.46
C ASP A 250 -28.69 -30.83 48.42
N ASP A 251 -29.26 -31.92 47.88
CA ASP A 251 -28.53 -33.18 47.75
C ASP A 251 -27.42 -33.10 46.70
N ALA A 252 -27.66 -32.44 45.56
CA ALA A 252 -26.63 -32.18 44.56
C ALA A 252 -25.46 -31.36 45.14
N ASN A 253 -25.76 -30.32 45.93
CA ASN A 253 -24.75 -29.49 46.59
C ASN A 253 -23.97 -30.28 47.65
N ARG A 254 -24.64 -31.15 48.41
CA ARG A 254 -23.97 -32.06 49.35
C ARG A 254 -23.00 -33.00 48.64
N HIS A 255 -23.34 -33.46 47.44
CA HIS A 255 -22.44 -34.26 46.61
C HIS A 255 -21.28 -33.45 46.05
N ARG A 256 -21.51 -32.22 45.57
CA ARG A 256 -20.47 -31.31 45.08
C ARG A 256 -19.44 -30.97 46.16
N GLU A 257 -19.89 -30.73 47.40
CA GLU A 257 -19.01 -30.53 48.56
C GLU A 257 -18.09 -31.74 48.79
N LYS A 258 -18.66 -32.96 48.81
CA LYS A 258 -17.88 -34.21 48.94
C LYS A 258 -16.87 -34.40 47.81
N LEU A 259 -17.25 -34.07 46.57
CA LEU A 259 -16.33 -34.14 45.43
C LEU A 259 -15.19 -33.13 45.56
N LYS A 260 -15.46 -31.94 46.07
CA LYS A 260 -14.44 -30.91 46.32
C LYS A 260 -13.48 -31.33 47.42
N GLU A 261 -13.96 -31.97 48.49
CA GLU A 261 -13.11 -32.57 49.52
C GLU A 261 -12.26 -33.70 48.93
N PHE A 262 -12.84 -34.57 48.12
CA PHE A 262 -12.12 -35.64 47.47
C PHE A 262 -11.02 -35.12 46.52
N GLN A 263 -11.30 -34.10 45.71
CA GLN A 263 -10.29 -33.44 44.87
C GLN A 263 -9.14 -32.86 45.68
N LYS A 264 -9.42 -32.20 46.82
CA LYS A 264 -8.38 -31.70 47.72
C LYS A 264 -7.53 -32.84 48.28
N LEU A 265 -8.15 -33.96 48.64
CA LEU A 265 -7.43 -35.15 49.11
C LEU A 265 -6.52 -35.71 48.01
N LEU A 266 -7.01 -35.84 46.77
CA LEU A 266 -6.21 -36.30 45.63
C LEU A 266 -5.00 -35.39 45.38
N ALA A 267 -5.21 -34.06 45.36
CA ALA A 267 -4.11 -33.10 45.18
C ALA A 267 -3.07 -33.18 46.31
N ASN A 268 -3.53 -33.41 47.55
CA ASN A 268 -2.63 -33.60 48.69
C ASN A 268 -1.81 -34.90 48.56
N ILE A 269 -2.42 -36.00 48.09
CA ILE A 269 -1.72 -37.28 47.85
C ILE A 269 -0.68 -37.13 46.72
N GLU A 270 -1.03 -36.43 45.64
CA GLU A 270 -0.11 -36.15 44.53
C GLU A 270 1.12 -35.34 45.00
N SER A 271 0.90 -34.35 45.87
CA SER A 271 1.96 -33.51 46.43
C SER A 271 2.81 -34.19 47.53
N ASN A 272 2.29 -35.22 48.19
CA ASN A 272 2.98 -35.96 49.26
C ASN A 272 2.71 -37.48 49.13
N PRO A 273 3.41 -38.18 48.23
CA PRO A 273 3.17 -39.59 47.98
C PRO A 273 3.62 -40.42 49.19
N THR A 274 2.65 -40.85 50.00
CA THR A 274 2.88 -41.85 51.04
C THR A 274 2.49 -43.22 50.49
N VAL A 275 3.44 -44.17 50.45
CA VAL A 275 3.17 -45.55 50.02
C VAL A 275 2.37 -46.26 51.11
N ILE A 276 1.04 -46.20 51.02
CA ILE A 276 0.14 -46.96 51.89
C ILE A 276 -0.29 -48.21 51.12
N LYS A 277 0.34 -49.36 51.42
CA LYS A 277 -0.20 -50.68 51.03
C LYS A 277 -1.23 -51.11 52.08
N ASP A 278 -2.46 -50.63 51.90
CA ASP A 278 -3.58 -51.02 52.76
C ASP A 278 -4.64 -51.72 51.92
N ALA A 279 -4.73 -53.05 52.07
CA ALA A 279 -5.74 -53.86 51.37
C ALA A 279 -7.17 -53.43 51.72
N THR A 280 -7.39 -52.81 52.89
CA THR A 280 -8.71 -52.29 53.27
C THR A 280 -9.05 -50.98 52.57
N PHE A 281 -8.06 -50.22 52.10
CA PHE A 281 -8.30 -49.04 51.26
C PHE A 281 -8.74 -49.45 49.85
N GLU A 282 -8.09 -50.48 49.27
CA GLU A 282 -8.49 -51.03 47.96
C GLU A 282 -9.93 -51.57 48.01
N GLU A 283 -10.31 -52.32 49.06
CA GLU A 283 -11.69 -52.80 49.23
C GLU A 283 -12.70 -51.64 49.35
N ARG A 284 -12.40 -50.61 50.16
CA ARG A 284 -13.29 -49.44 50.30
C ARG A 284 -13.37 -48.59 49.03
N LEU A 285 -12.29 -48.52 48.25
CA LEU A 285 -12.28 -47.83 46.97
C LEU A 285 -13.20 -48.53 45.98
N VAL A 286 -13.16 -49.87 45.93
CA VAL A 286 -14.08 -50.69 45.13
C VAL A 286 -15.52 -50.48 45.61
N GLU A 287 -15.79 -50.46 46.92
CA GLU A 287 -17.14 -50.20 47.47
C GLU A 287 -17.67 -48.80 47.07
N VAL A 288 -16.83 -47.77 47.16
CA VAL A 288 -17.19 -46.41 46.72
C VAL A 288 -17.44 -46.38 45.22
N GLN A 289 -16.61 -47.06 44.43
CA GLN A 289 -16.75 -47.14 42.98
C GLN A 289 -18.04 -47.86 42.56
N ASP A 290 -18.42 -48.93 43.25
CA ASP A 290 -19.69 -49.61 43.06
C ASP A 290 -20.88 -48.72 43.41
N ARG A 291 -20.83 -47.99 44.54
CA ARG A 291 -21.90 -47.06 44.93
C ARG A 291 -22.05 -45.89 43.96
N VAL A 292 -20.94 -45.36 43.44
CA VAL A 292 -20.95 -44.32 42.38
C VAL A 292 -21.56 -44.87 41.10
N THR A 293 -21.21 -46.11 40.72
CA THR A 293 -21.77 -46.78 39.54
C THR A 293 -23.27 -47.03 39.68
N GLN A 294 -23.71 -47.44 40.86
CA GLN A 294 -25.12 -47.68 41.15
C GLN A 294 -25.93 -46.36 41.14
N LEU A 295 -25.40 -45.29 41.75
CA LEU A 295 -26.01 -43.97 41.70
C LEU A 295 -26.10 -43.43 40.26
N TRP A 296 -25.08 -43.68 39.43
CA TRP A 296 -25.08 -43.31 38.02
C TRP A 296 -26.17 -44.06 37.24
N GLU A 297 -26.34 -45.37 37.47
CA GLU A 297 -27.40 -46.17 36.87
C GLU A 297 -28.81 -45.74 37.32
N ASP A 298 -28.98 -45.39 38.60
CA ASP A 298 -30.25 -44.89 39.12
C ASP A 298 -30.59 -43.50 38.55
N ALA A 299 -29.60 -42.61 38.46
CA ALA A 299 -29.75 -41.30 37.81
C ALA A 299 -30.09 -41.46 36.31
N LYS A 300 -29.48 -42.43 35.63
CA LYS A 300 -29.73 -42.76 34.21
C LYS A 300 -31.15 -43.27 33.97
N LYS A 301 -31.67 -44.13 34.87
CA LYS A 301 -33.06 -44.61 34.80
C LYS A 301 -34.07 -43.52 35.14
N GLY A 302 -33.74 -42.61 36.06
CA GLY A 302 -34.62 -41.52 36.49
C GLY A 302 -34.72 -40.32 35.54
N SER A 303 -33.84 -40.21 34.54
CA SER A 303 -33.70 -39.01 33.70
C SER A 303 -34.28 -39.12 32.27
N GLY A 304 -35.07 -40.16 31.96
CA GLY A 304 -35.71 -40.32 30.65
C GLY A 304 -37.21 -40.65 30.73
N SER A 305 -38.03 -39.92 29.97
CA SER A 305 -39.39 -40.35 29.60
C SER A 305 -39.42 -40.49 28.08
N GLY A 306 -39.42 -41.73 27.58
CA GLY A 306 -39.31 -42.12 26.17
C GLY A 306 -38.23 -43.18 25.90
N ASP A 307 -38.19 -43.73 24.68
CA ASP A 307 -37.40 -44.91 24.26
C ASP A 307 -35.86 -44.83 24.44
N LYS A 308 -35.29 -43.69 24.87
CA LYS A 308 -33.86 -43.50 25.17
C LYS A 308 -33.65 -42.66 26.43
N THR A 309 -32.76 -43.12 27.32
CA THR A 309 -32.34 -42.42 28.55
C THR A 309 -31.46 -41.20 28.25
N LEU A 310 -31.35 -40.25 29.20
CA LEU A 310 -30.48 -39.07 29.05
C LEU A 310 -29.00 -39.45 28.89
N ALA A 311 -28.54 -40.51 29.57
CA ALA A 311 -27.17 -41.00 29.42
C ALA A 311 -26.91 -41.60 28.03
N GLU A 312 -27.89 -42.28 27.43
CA GLU A 312 -27.78 -42.76 26.05
C GLU A 312 -27.71 -41.59 25.07
N ARG A 313 -28.49 -40.53 25.30
CA ARG A 313 -28.40 -39.30 24.51
C ARG A 313 -27.06 -38.59 24.69
N LEU A 314 -26.52 -38.52 25.91
CA LEU A 314 -25.20 -37.94 26.16
C LEU A 314 -24.05 -38.77 25.57
N ASN A 315 -24.15 -40.10 25.59
CA ASN A 315 -23.19 -40.97 24.90
C ASN A 315 -23.28 -40.81 23.38
N GLU A 316 -24.50 -40.70 22.83
CA GLU A 316 -24.72 -40.43 21.41
C GLU A 316 -24.16 -39.06 21.02
N LEU A 317 -24.39 -38.04 21.85
CA LEU A 317 -23.84 -36.70 21.67
C LEU A 317 -22.31 -36.69 21.79
N GLY A 318 -21.74 -37.44 22.75
CA GLY A 318 -20.30 -37.57 22.92
C GLY A 318 -19.64 -38.29 21.74
N LYS A 319 -20.32 -39.29 21.16
CA LYS A 319 -19.88 -39.94 19.93
C LYS A 319 -19.90 -38.97 18.75
N GLN A 320 -20.99 -38.19 18.60
CA GLN A 320 -21.08 -37.14 17.59
C GLN A 320 -20.00 -36.08 17.77
N LEU A 321 -19.70 -35.67 19.01
CA LEU A 321 -18.66 -34.69 19.30
C LEU A 321 -17.27 -35.20 18.92
N LYS A 322 -17.02 -36.50 19.12
CA LYS A 322 -15.78 -37.16 18.72
C LYS A 322 -15.65 -37.22 17.19
N GLU A 323 -16.72 -37.60 16.49
CA GLU A 323 -16.77 -37.59 15.02
C GLU A 323 -16.51 -36.18 14.47
N VAL A 324 -17.12 -35.14 15.07
CA VAL A 324 -16.87 -33.74 14.70
C VAL A 324 -15.42 -33.34 14.97
N SER A 325 -14.83 -33.75 16.10
CA SER A 325 -13.42 -33.48 16.42
C SER A 325 -12.46 -34.14 15.43
N GLU A 326 -12.77 -35.35 14.95
CA GLU A 326 -11.97 -36.04 13.94
C GLU A 326 -12.05 -35.31 12.58
N VAL A 327 -13.25 -34.86 12.18
CA VAL A 327 -13.44 -34.04 10.97
C VAL A 327 -12.69 -32.72 11.06
N LEU A 328 -12.73 -32.05 12.22
CA LEU A 328 -12.01 -30.79 12.45
C LEU A 328 -10.49 -30.96 12.33
N HIS A 329 -9.96 -32.07 12.86
CA HIS A 329 -8.54 -32.37 12.76
C HIS A 329 -8.11 -32.64 11.31
N GLU A 330 -8.91 -33.37 10.54
CA GLU A 330 -8.61 -33.60 9.13
C GLU A 330 -8.73 -32.31 8.31
N ALA A 331 -9.70 -31.45 8.61
CA ALA A 331 -9.83 -30.13 7.98
C ALA A 331 -8.64 -29.21 8.29
N GLU A 332 -8.10 -29.22 9.51
CA GLU A 332 -6.88 -28.48 9.85
C GLU A 332 -5.66 -28.96 9.07
N LYS A 333 -5.56 -30.28 8.86
CA LYS A 333 -4.49 -30.87 8.05
C LYS A 333 -4.62 -30.49 6.58
N GLU A 334 -5.82 -30.59 5.99
CA GLU A 334 -6.08 -30.14 4.63
C GLU A 334 -5.79 -28.64 4.46
N ARG A 335 -6.19 -27.81 5.42
CA ARG A 335 -5.87 -26.37 5.43
C ARG A 335 -4.37 -26.12 5.37
N ASN A 336 -3.58 -26.85 6.16
CA ASN A 336 -2.13 -26.70 6.18
C ASN A 336 -1.49 -27.10 4.84
N GLU A 337 -1.98 -28.16 4.20
CA GLU A 337 -1.55 -28.55 2.85
C GLU A 337 -1.89 -27.48 1.81
N VAL A 338 -3.10 -26.90 1.89
CA VAL A 338 -3.51 -25.80 1.00
C VAL A 338 -2.60 -24.59 1.19
N LEU A 339 -2.28 -24.20 2.42
CA LEU A 339 -1.38 -23.06 2.69
C LEU A 339 0.00 -23.25 2.05
N ILE A 340 0.57 -24.46 2.10
CA ILE A 340 1.86 -24.77 1.47
C ILE A 340 1.76 -24.66 -0.06
N ASN A 341 0.68 -25.18 -0.65
CA ASN A 341 0.48 -25.12 -2.09
C ASN A 341 0.23 -23.70 -2.59
N THR A 342 -0.49 -22.87 -1.83
CA THR A 342 -0.71 -21.45 -2.14
C THR A 342 0.59 -20.67 -2.10
N ASP A 343 1.43 -20.88 -1.07
CA ASP A 343 2.73 -20.21 -0.98
C ASP A 343 3.65 -20.63 -2.15
N GLN A 344 3.63 -21.89 -2.57
CA GLN A 344 4.32 -22.32 -3.78
C GLN A 344 3.76 -21.67 -5.06
N ALA A 345 2.44 -21.51 -5.15
CA ALA A 345 1.80 -20.85 -6.29
C ALA A 345 2.19 -19.36 -6.37
N ASP A 346 2.24 -18.66 -5.24
CA ASP A 346 2.66 -17.24 -5.17
C ASP A 346 4.12 -17.07 -5.61
N ARG A 347 5.02 -17.97 -5.19
CA ARG A 347 6.41 -17.98 -5.67
C ARG A 347 6.50 -18.21 -7.18
N ASN A 348 5.72 -19.16 -7.71
CA ASN A 348 5.70 -19.44 -9.14
C ASN A 348 5.12 -18.26 -9.95
N ALA A 349 4.09 -17.59 -9.43
CA ALA A 349 3.51 -16.39 -10.04
C ALA A 349 4.53 -15.25 -10.08
N SER A 350 5.23 -15.00 -8.96
CA SER A 350 6.29 -13.98 -8.88
C SER A 350 7.41 -14.22 -9.89
N LEU A 351 7.86 -15.48 -10.03
CA LEU A 351 8.86 -15.86 -11.04
C LEU A 351 8.35 -15.67 -12.48
N ALA A 352 7.07 -15.96 -12.73
CA ALA A 352 6.47 -15.75 -14.04
C ALA A 352 6.37 -14.25 -14.37
N GLU A 353 6.00 -13.40 -13.41
CA GLU A 353 5.97 -11.95 -13.58
C GLU A 353 7.35 -11.38 -13.91
N GLU A 354 8.39 -11.82 -13.17
CA GLU A 354 9.77 -11.40 -13.43
C GLU A 354 10.28 -11.86 -14.81
N ALA A 355 9.84 -13.03 -15.29
CA ALA A 355 10.15 -13.51 -16.63
C ALA A 355 9.42 -12.70 -17.72
N ILE A 356 8.15 -12.31 -17.49
CA ILE A 356 7.36 -11.51 -18.42
C ILE A 356 7.97 -10.11 -18.57
N GLU A 357 8.39 -9.47 -17.47
CA GLU A 357 9.03 -8.15 -17.54
C GLU A 357 10.36 -8.21 -18.30
N ARG A 358 11.19 -9.25 -18.07
CA ARG A 358 12.40 -9.47 -18.86
C ARG A 358 12.11 -9.64 -20.35
N LEU A 359 11.11 -10.44 -20.70
CA LEU A 359 10.71 -10.63 -22.11
C LEU A 359 10.19 -9.34 -22.75
N ARG A 360 9.50 -8.48 -21.99
CA ARG A 360 9.07 -7.16 -22.48
C ARG A 360 10.26 -6.26 -22.81
N ASP A 361 11.26 -6.21 -21.93
CA ASP A 361 12.46 -5.43 -22.15
C ASP A 361 13.26 -5.94 -23.35
N ASP A 362 13.45 -7.27 -23.46
CA ASP A 362 14.11 -7.88 -24.61
C ASP A 362 13.37 -7.60 -25.93
N LEU A 363 12.04 -7.70 -25.93
CA LEU A 363 11.23 -7.40 -27.10
C LEU A 363 11.32 -5.92 -27.49
N LYS A 364 11.34 -5.02 -26.51
CA LYS A 364 11.52 -3.58 -26.72
C LYS A 364 12.87 -3.28 -27.34
N ASN A 365 13.93 -3.89 -26.83
CA ASN A 365 15.29 -3.74 -27.37
C ASN A 365 15.39 -4.28 -28.80
N ALA A 366 14.79 -5.44 -29.09
CA ALA A 366 14.76 -6.01 -30.44
C ALA A 366 13.99 -5.12 -31.42
N LEU A 367 12.88 -4.52 -30.98
CA LEU A 367 12.11 -3.56 -31.77
C LEU A 367 12.93 -2.31 -32.07
N ASP A 368 13.65 -1.77 -31.09
CA ASP A 368 14.49 -0.59 -31.27
C ASP A 368 15.63 -0.85 -32.26
N LEU A 369 16.31 -2.00 -32.15
CA LEU A 369 17.32 -2.46 -33.11
C LEU A 369 16.77 -2.57 -34.53
N LEU A 370 15.56 -3.12 -34.70
CA LEU A 370 14.91 -3.22 -36.01
C LEU A 370 14.54 -1.85 -36.59
N GLN A 371 14.05 -0.94 -35.75
CA GLN A 371 13.63 0.40 -36.18
C GLN A 371 14.79 1.34 -36.47
N THR A 372 15.92 1.17 -35.79
CA THR A 372 17.10 2.00 -35.96
C THR A 372 18.06 1.38 -36.98
N GLU A 373 18.78 0.34 -36.58
CA GLU A 373 19.80 -0.31 -37.40
C GLU A 373 19.20 -1.04 -38.61
N GLY A 374 18.07 -1.73 -38.41
CA GLY A 374 17.39 -2.44 -39.50
C GLY A 374 16.88 -1.49 -40.59
N ALA A 375 16.25 -0.38 -40.20
CA ALA A 375 15.76 0.63 -41.14
C ALA A 375 16.92 1.34 -41.86
N GLU A 376 18.00 1.67 -41.14
CA GLU A 376 19.18 2.31 -41.73
C GLU A 376 19.88 1.36 -42.73
N ALA A 377 20.02 0.08 -42.38
CA ALA A 377 20.60 -0.93 -43.26
C ALA A 377 19.74 -1.11 -44.52
N LEU A 378 18.41 -1.12 -44.39
CA LEU A 378 17.49 -1.20 -45.52
C LEU A 378 17.59 0.03 -46.42
N GLN A 379 17.65 1.23 -45.85
CA GLN A 379 17.82 2.47 -46.60
C GLN A 379 19.14 2.45 -47.40
N LYS A 380 20.26 2.10 -46.76
CA LYS A 380 21.56 1.98 -47.44
C LYS A 380 21.54 0.94 -48.56
N ALA A 381 20.82 -0.17 -48.38
CA ALA A 381 20.66 -1.19 -49.41
C ALA A 381 19.85 -0.68 -50.62
N ASN A 382 18.76 0.05 -50.37
CA ASN A 382 17.95 0.67 -51.42
C ASN A 382 18.73 1.72 -52.21
N GLU A 383 19.44 2.63 -51.53
CA GLU A 383 20.28 3.66 -52.17
C GLU A 383 21.35 3.03 -53.06
N ARG A 384 21.97 1.93 -52.61
CA ARG A 384 22.92 1.16 -53.43
C ARG A 384 22.24 0.54 -54.64
N SER A 385 21.06 -0.08 -54.47
CA SER A 385 20.32 -0.70 -55.56
C SER A 385 19.93 0.31 -56.65
N GLU A 386 19.41 1.48 -56.26
CA GLU A 386 19.08 2.56 -57.20
C GLU A 386 20.31 3.05 -57.96
N LYS A 387 21.42 3.27 -57.26
CA LYS A 387 22.67 3.73 -57.87
C LYS A 387 23.23 2.71 -58.89
N PHE A 388 23.19 1.42 -58.57
CA PHE A 388 23.56 0.35 -59.51
C PHE A 388 22.58 0.27 -60.70
N GLY A 389 21.29 0.45 -60.46
CA GLY A 389 20.27 0.51 -61.51
C GLY A 389 20.53 1.65 -62.51
N GLN A 390 20.75 2.86 -62.03
CA GLN A 390 21.07 4.04 -62.86
C GLN A 390 22.35 3.85 -63.67
N GLN A 391 23.41 3.29 -63.05
CA GLN A 391 24.66 3.00 -63.76
C GLN A 391 24.47 1.93 -64.85
N SER A 392 23.66 0.91 -64.58
CA SER A 392 23.36 -0.14 -65.56
C SER A 392 22.55 0.38 -66.73
N GLU A 393 21.61 1.30 -66.48
CA GLU A 393 20.80 1.96 -67.52
C GLU A 393 21.67 2.88 -68.38
N GLN A 394 22.51 3.73 -67.76
CA GLN A 394 23.49 4.57 -68.47
C GLN A 394 24.47 3.74 -69.31
N MET A 395 25.00 2.64 -68.78
CA MET A 395 25.85 1.73 -69.56
C MET A 395 25.11 1.13 -70.76
N SER A 396 23.82 0.80 -70.59
CA SER A 396 22.99 0.25 -71.66
C SER A 396 22.73 1.29 -72.76
N GLU A 397 22.52 2.56 -72.39
CA GLU A 397 22.41 3.67 -73.34
C GLU A 397 23.71 3.93 -74.10
N ILE A 398 24.84 4.02 -73.39
CA ILE A 398 26.17 4.19 -74.03
C ILE A 398 26.45 3.03 -75.01
N ALA A 399 26.13 1.79 -74.61
CA ALA A 399 26.28 0.63 -75.49
C ALA A 399 25.32 0.63 -76.69
N ARG A 400 24.19 1.36 -76.61
CA ARG A 400 23.25 1.55 -77.72
C ARG A 400 23.73 2.65 -78.67
N GLU A 401 24.21 3.78 -78.12
CA GLU A 401 24.80 4.87 -78.91
C GLU A 401 26.07 4.43 -79.64
N ALA A 402 26.96 3.70 -78.97
CA ALA A 402 28.18 3.16 -79.59
C ALA A 402 27.85 2.21 -80.75
N ARG A 403 26.76 1.42 -80.65
CA ARG A 403 26.28 0.59 -81.76
C ARG A 403 25.76 1.43 -82.92
N GLN A 404 24.97 2.46 -82.64
CA GLN A 404 24.45 3.36 -83.68
C GLN A 404 25.56 4.13 -84.40
N LEU A 405 26.63 4.53 -83.70
CA LEU A 405 27.79 5.20 -84.29
C LEU A 405 28.72 4.25 -85.07
N ALA A 406 28.65 2.95 -84.83
CA ALA A 406 29.42 1.94 -85.56
C ALA A 406 28.70 1.46 -86.83
N ASP A 407 27.38 1.55 -86.86
CA ASP A 407 26.52 1.08 -87.96
C ASP A 407 26.12 2.19 -88.98
N GLY A 408 26.60 3.43 -88.79
CA GLY A 408 26.43 4.57 -89.71
C GLY A 408 27.76 5.14 -90.16
#